data_AF-K1UBQ5-F1
#
_entry.id   AF-K1UBQ5-F1
#
_cell.length_a   1.000
_cell.length_b   1.000
_cell.length_c   1.000
_cell.angle_alpha   90.00
_cell.angle_beta   90.00
_cell.angle_gamma   90.00
#
_symmetry.space_group_name_H-M   'P 1'
#
loop_
_entity.id
_entity.type
_entity.pdbx_description
1 polymer ?
#
loop_
_entity_poly.entity_id
_entity_poly.type
_entity_poly.pdbx_seq_one_letter_code
_entity_poly.pdbx_strand_id
1 'polypeptide(L)'
;INTQEHMDLVADCAAQMGLFPYYLYRQKGMAGNLENVGYAKEGMAGVYNVLIMEEKQTIVACGAGASTKRVWTEPNPDGTHRIERAENVKDVAQYIARIDEMIQRKQKLFAEE
;
A
#
# COMPACT_ATOMS: atom_id res chain seq x y z
N ILE A 1 -12.78 -13.23 -20.54
CA ILE A 1 -13.12 -12.15 -19.60
C ILE A 1 -13.51 -12.82 -18.29
N ASN A 2 -13.02 -12.34 -17.14
CA ASN A 2 -13.44 -12.87 -15.85
C ASN A 2 -14.90 -12.49 -15.58
N THR A 3 -15.70 -13.44 -15.09
CA THR A 3 -17.11 -13.27 -14.76
C THR A 3 -17.32 -13.36 -13.25
N GLN A 4 -18.50 -13.00 -12.78
CA GLN A 4 -18.88 -13.21 -11.38
C GLN A 4 -18.78 -14.69 -10.99
N GLU A 5 -19.19 -15.60 -11.88
CA GLU A 5 -19.09 -17.05 -11.65
C GLU A 5 -17.65 -17.51 -11.36
N HIS A 6 -16.65 -16.91 -12.03
CA HIS A 6 -15.25 -17.20 -11.71
C HIS A 6 -14.86 -16.72 -10.31
N MET A 7 -15.37 -15.57 -9.87
CA MET A 7 -15.09 -15.04 -8.54
C MET A 7 -15.74 -15.90 -7.45
N ASP A 8 -16.97 -16.35 -7.68
CA ASP A 8 -17.70 -17.23 -6.76
C ASP A 8 -16.98 -18.58 -6.62
N LEU A 9 -16.52 -19.16 -7.75
CA LEU A 9 -15.74 -20.40 -7.74
C LEU A 9 -14.42 -20.25 -6.96
N VAL A 10 -13.72 -19.12 -7.11
CA VAL A 10 -12.49 -18.85 -6.34
C VAL A 10 -12.79 -18.75 -4.85
N ALA A 11 -13.88 -18.06 -4.47
CA ALA A 11 -14.28 -17.94 -3.07
C ALA A 11 -14.63 -19.30 -2.44
N ASP A 12 -15.37 -20.14 -3.16
CA ASP A 12 -15.71 -21.50 -2.71
C ASP A 12 -14.48 -22.38 -2.56
N CYS A 13 -13.57 -22.38 -3.55
CA CYS A 13 -12.32 -23.12 -3.47
C CYS A 13 -11.45 -22.64 -2.30
N ALA A 14 -11.34 -21.33 -2.09
CA ALA A 14 -10.59 -20.77 -0.97
C ALA A 14 -11.19 -21.21 0.38
N ALA A 15 -12.52 -21.18 0.52
CA ALA A 15 -13.21 -21.63 1.72
C ALA A 15 -12.98 -23.13 1.99
N GLN A 16 -13.03 -23.98 0.96
CA GLN A 16 -12.71 -25.42 1.07
C GLN A 16 -11.26 -25.66 1.53
N MET A 17 -10.34 -24.75 1.20
CA MET A 17 -8.94 -24.78 1.67
C MET A 17 -8.76 -24.20 3.08
N GLY A 18 -9.83 -23.74 3.74
CA GLY A 18 -9.78 -23.07 5.04
C GLY A 18 -9.15 -21.67 4.98
N LEU A 19 -9.26 -21.01 3.83
CA LEU A 19 -8.78 -19.65 3.60
C LEU A 19 -9.97 -18.68 3.62
N PHE A 20 -9.81 -17.56 4.31
CA PHE A 20 -10.83 -16.53 4.46
C PHE A 20 -10.36 -15.22 3.83
N PRO A 21 -11.27 -14.45 3.22
CA PRO A 21 -10.94 -13.15 2.65
C PRO A 21 -10.50 -12.22 3.79
N TYR A 22 -9.39 -11.51 3.59
CA TYR A 22 -8.83 -10.61 4.62
C TYR A 22 -8.44 -9.23 4.09
N TYR A 23 -8.39 -9.03 2.77
CA TYR A 23 -8.31 -7.71 2.19
C TYR A 23 -9.03 -7.62 0.86
N LEU A 24 -9.38 -6.38 0.51
CA LEU A 24 -9.95 -6.01 -0.78
C LEU A 24 -9.27 -4.76 -1.31
N TYR A 25 -8.79 -4.81 -2.54
CA TYR A 25 -8.35 -3.63 -3.28
C TYR A 25 -9.06 -3.53 -4.64
N ARG A 26 -9.50 -2.32 -5.00
CA ARG A 26 -10.14 -2.02 -6.29
C ARG A 26 -9.24 -1.11 -7.12
N GLN A 27 -8.79 -1.61 -8.26
CA GLN A 27 -8.00 -0.81 -9.20
C GLN A 27 -8.93 -0.06 -10.16
N LYS A 28 -8.78 1.26 -10.22
CA LYS A 28 -9.55 2.10 -11.13
C LYS A 28 -9.22 1.75 -12.58
N GLY A 29 -10.25 1.51 -13.40
CA GLY A 29 -10.10 1.22 -14.82
C GLY A 29 -9.83 -0.25 -15.16
N MET A 30 -10.03 -1.18 -14.23
CA MET A 30 -10.03 -2.61 -14.57
C MET A 30 -11.20 -2.95 -15.49
N ALA A 31 -10.93 -3.74 -16.53
CA ALA A 31 -11.96 -4.34 -17.36
C ALA A 31 -12.86 -5.25 -16.47
N GLY A 32 -14.15 -4.93 -16.39
CA GLY A 32 -15.12 -5.64 -15.55
C GLY A 32 -15.20 -5.16 -14.10
N ASN A 33 -14.37 -4.20 -13.67
CA ASN A 33 -14.39 -3.58 -12.34
C ASN A 33 -14.44 -4.58 -11.17
N LEU A 34 -13.78 -5.73 -11.34
CA LEU A 34 -13.73 -6.80 -10.35
C LEU A 34 -12.79 -6.46 -9.19
N GLU A 35 -12.90 -7.26 -8.15
CA GLU A 35 -12.24 -7.09 -6.87
C GLU A 35 -10.93 -7.89 -6.79
N ASN A 36 -9.85 -7.27 -6.28
CA ASN A 36 -8.64 -7.99 -5.88
C ASN A 36 -8.77 -8.36 -4.40
N VAL A 37 -9.23 -9.59 -4.15
CA VAL A 37 -9.42 -10.15 -2.81
C VAL A 37 -8.25 -11.05 -2.46
N GLY A 38 -7.64 -10.82 -1.30
CA GLY A 38 -6.68 -11.76 -0.74
C GLY A 38 -7.31 -12.69 0.28
N TYR A 39 -6.87 -13.95 0.25
CA TYR A 39 -7.31 -14.99 1.16
C TYR A 39 -6.14 -15.49 2.01
N ALA A 40 -6.41 -15.75 3.29
CA ALA A 40 -5.42 -16.29 4.22
C ALA A 40 -6.08 -17.24 5.22
N LYS A 41 -5.28 -18.14 5.80
CA LYS A 41 -5.71 -18.90 6.98
C LYS A 41 -5.81 -17.96 8.17
N GLU A 42 -6.57 -18.38 9.19
CA GLU A 42 -6.62 -17.69 10.47
C GLU A 42 -5.20 -17.46 11.03
N GLY A 43 -4.93 -16.25 11.51
CA GLY A 43 -3.62 -15.85 12.01
C GLY A 43 -2.53 -15.64 10.95
N MET A 44 -2.80 -15.94 9.67
CA MET A 44 -1.84 -15.82 8.57
C MET A 44 -2.13 -14.63 7.64
N ALA A 45 -3.05 -13.75 8.04
CA ALA A 45 -3.31 -12.52 7.31
C ALA A 45 -2.03 -11.66 7.27
N GLY A 46 -1.68 -11.16 6.09
CA GLY A 46 -0.55 -10.26 5.93
C GLY A 46 -0.82 -8.92 6.61
N VAL A 47 -0.38 -8.76 7.86
CA VAL A 47 -0.56 -7.53 8.65
C VAL A 47 -0.04 -6.30 7.92
N TYR A 48 1.11 -6.43 7.24
CA TYR A 48 1.65 -5.34 6.42
C TYR A 48 0.67 -4.86 5.35
N ASN A 49 0.00 -5.78 4.63
CA ASN A 49 -1.00 -5.41 3.61
C ASN A 49 -2.14 -4.62 4.24
N VAL A 50 -2.65 -5.07 5.38
CA VAL A 50 -3.73 -4.39 6.11
C VAL A 50 -3.29 -2.98 6.49
N LEU A 51 -2.11 -2.83 7.13
CA LEU A 51 -1.64 -1.53 7.61
C LEU A 51 -1.34 -0.54 6.49
N ILE A 52 -0.85 -0.98 5.32
CA ILE A 52 -0.63 -0.06 4.19
C ILE A 52 -1.95 0.42 3.60
N MET A 53 -2.98 -0.43 3.52
CA MET A 53 -4.30 -0.06 2.97
C MET A 53 -5.11 0.81 3.93
N GLU A 54 -5.00 0.56 5.24
CA GLU A 54 -5.59 1.43 6.27
C GLU A 54 -4.85 2.76 6.45
N GLU A 55 -3.81 3.01 5.64
CA GLU A 55 -2.97 4.21 5.74
C GLU A 55 -2.32 4.40 7.13
N LYS A 56 -2.05 3.30 7.84
CA LYS A 56 -1.42 3.26 9.18
C LYS A 56 0.08 2.95 9.15
N GLN A 57 0.62 2.64 7.97
CA GLN A 57 2.03 2.28 7.81
C GLN A 57 2.84 3.41 7.15
N THR A 58 3.86 3.87 7.87
CA THR A 58 4.95 4.67 7.29
C THR A 58 5.83 3.80 6.40
N ILE A 59 6.18 4.30 5.22
CA ILE A 59 6.99 3.60 4.20
C ILE A 59 8.18 4.49 3.85
N VAL A 60 9.40 4.01 4.08
CA VAL A 60 10.64 4.65 3.61
C VAL A 60 11.07 3.98 2.32
N ALA A 61 11.05 4.72 1.21
CA ALA A 61 11.28 4.16 -0.11
C ALA A 61 12.61 4.62 -0.71
N CYS A 62 13.32 3.70 -1.36
CA CYS A 62 14.62 3.93 -2.01
C CYS A 62 14.53 3.67 -3.52
N GLY A 63 15.34 4.37 -4.31
CA GLY A 63 15.40 4.23 -5.76
C GLY A 63 14.72 5.37 -6.53
N ALA A 64 15.06 5.49 -7.80
CA ALA A 64 14.49 6.50 -8.69
C ALA A 64 12.97 6.30 -8.84
N GLY A 65 12.22 7.40 -8.77
CA GLY A 65 10.76 7.41 -8.85
C GLY A 65 10.01 6.85 -7.63
N ALA A 66 10.73 6.42 -6.60
CA ALA A 66 10.11 5.95 -5.36
C ALA A 66 9.52 7.10 -4.54
N SER A 67 8.48 6.82 -3.75
CA SER A 67 7.84 7.79 -2.86
C SER A 67 7.85 7.27 -1.43
N THR A 68 8.45 8.05 -0.54
CA THR A 68 8.38 7.84 0.91
C THR A 68 7.07 8.41 1.42
N LYS A 69 6.38 7.68 2.30
CA LYS A 69 5.12 8.06 2.94
C LYS A 69 5.30 8.07 4.45
N ARG A 70 5.12 9.21 5.11
CA ARG A 70 5.04 9.32 6.57
C ARG A 70 3.58 9.37 6.99
N VAL A 71 3.21 8.52 7.93
CA VAL A 71 1.93 8.53 8.63
C VAL A 71 2.18 9.07 10.04
N TRP A 72 1.45 10.12 10.42
CA TRP A 72 1.56 10.71 11.75
C TRP A 72 0.73 9.92 12.76
N THR A 73 1.25 9.69 13.96
CA THR A 73 0.63 8.80 14.95
C THR A 73 -0.65 9.36 15.57
N GLU A 74 -0.73 10.69 15.71
CA GLU A 74 -1.93 11.39 16.16
C GLU A 74 -3.02 11.29 15.07
N PRO A 75 -4.19 10.71 15.38
CA PRO A 75 -5.29 10.67 14.44
C PRO A 75 -5.97 12.05 14.36
N ASN A 76 -6.46 12.37 13.17
CA ASN A 76 -7.40 13.45 12.93
C ASN A 76 -8.73 13.17 13.66
N PRO A 77 -9.59 14.19 13.85
CA PRO A 77 -10.90 14.01 14.51
C PRO A 77 -11.83 12.97 13.87
N ASP A 78 -11.65 12.66 12.58
CA ASP A 78 -12.39 11.65 11.84
C ASP A 78 -11.79 10.23 11.93
N GLY A 79 -10.72 10.06 12.72
CA GLY A 79 -10.00 8.80 12.88
C GLY A 79 -9.00 8.48 11.77
N THR A 80 -8.86 9.33 10.75
CA THR A 80 -7.79 9.20 9.74
C THR A 80 -6.46 9.73 10.28
N HIS A 81 -5.35 9.48 9.59
CA HIS A 81 -4.05 10.03 9.95
C HIS A 81 -3.62 11.11 8.95
N ARG A 82 -2.88 12.12 9.42
CA ARG A 82 -2.13 13.02 8.52
C ARG A 82 -1.09 12.18 7.78
N ILE A 83 -1.01 12.38 6.47
CA ILE A 83 -0.06 11.67 5.60
C ILE A 83 0.75 12.69 4.82
N GLU A 84 2.06 12.53 4.84
CA GLU A 84 2.99 13.34 4.05
C GLU A 84 3.90 12.47 3.22
N ARG A 85 4.39 13.02 2.10
CA ARG A 85 5.19 12.27 1.14
C ARG A 85 6.43 13.03 0.73
N ALA A 86 7.51 12.29 0.51
CA ALA A 86 8.74 12.77 -0.11
C ALA A 86 9.07 11.89 -1.31
N GLU A 87 9.03 12.49 -2.50
CA GLU A 87 9.28 11.79 -3.76
C GLU A 87 10.74 11.91 -4.19
N ASN A 88 11.28 10.79 -4.67
CA ASN A 88 12.54 10.78 -5.39
C ASN A 88 12.32 11.21 -6.84
N VAL A 89 13.33 11.82 -7.46
CA VAL A 89 13.32 12.08 -8.90
C VAL A 89 13.18 10.78 -9.69
N LYS A 90 12.43 10.81 -10.80
CA LYS A 90 12.10 9.64 -11.62
C LYS A 90 13.26 9.17 -12.50
N ASP A 91 14.04 10.12 -13.02
CA ASP A 91 15.18 9.81 -13.88
C ASP A 91 16.33 9.22 -13.07
N VAL A 92 16.92 8.13 -13.59
CA VAL A 92 17.97 7.37 -12.89
C VAL A 92 19.26 8.17 -12.77
N ALA A 93 19.67 8.87 -13.83
CA ALA A 93 20.90 9.66 -13.81
C ALA A 93 20.78 10.83 -12.82
N GLN A 94 19.63 11.50 -12.80
CA GLN A 94 19.32 12.53 -11.81
C GLN A 94 19.26 11.99 -10.38
N TYR A 95 18.69 10.80 -10.18
CA TYR A 95 18.63 10.18 -8.85
C TYR A 95 20.03 9.92 -8.28
N ILE A 96 20.94 9.40 -9.12
CA ILE A 96 22.34 9.17 -8.74
C ILE A 96 23.04 10.50 -8.46
N ALA A 97 22.92 11.48 -9.37
CA ALA A 97 23.60 12.77 -9.24
C ALA A 97 23.11 13.61 -8.07
N ARG A 98 21.87 13.40 -7.61
CA ARG A 98 21.20 14.21 -6.57
C ARG A 98 20.80 13.38 -5.36
N ILE A 99 21.52 12.29 -5.09
CA ILE A 99 21.17 11.36 -4.00
C ILE A 99 21.07 12.07 -2.65
N ASP A 100 21.98 13.01 -2.36
CA ASP A 100 22.00 13.77 -1.11
C ASP A 100 20.74 14.61 -0.93
N GLU A 101 20.24 15.21 -2.01
CA GLU A 101 18.97 15.93 -1.99
C GLU A 101 17.80 14.99 -1.66
N MET A 102 17.79 13.77 -2.23
CA MET A 102 16.74 12.79 -1.95
C MET A 102 16.77 12.33 -0.48
N ILE A 103 17.96 12.19 0.09
CA ILE A 103 18.16 11.88 1.51
C ILE A 103 17.67 13.06 2.37
N GLN A 104 18.07 14.29 2.07
CA GLN A 104 17.67 15.49 2.81
C GLN A 104 16.16 15.71 2.82
N ARG A 105 15.47 15.47 1.70
CA ARG A 105 14.00 15.53 1.64
C ARG A 105 13.34 14.58 2.64
N LYS A 106 13.87 13.36 2.78
CA LYS A 106 13.37 12.37 3.76
C LYS A 106 13.72 12.75 5.18
N GLN A 107 14.95 13.23 5.43
CA GLN A 107 15.35 13.73 6.74
C GLN A 107 14.41 14.86 7.20
N LYS A 108 14.10 15.83 6.32
CA LYS A 108 13.13 16.88 6.61
C LYS A 108 11.73 16.33 6.88
N LEU A 109 11.28 15.35 6.09
CA LEU A 109 9.97 14.72 6.28
C LEU A 109 9.86 14.02 7.65
N PHE A 110 10.97 13.50 8.19
CA PHE A 110 11.01 12.79 9.48
C PHE A 110 11.58 13.62 10.64
N ALA A 111 11.97 14.87 10.41
CA ALA A 111 12.32 15.76 11.49
C ALA A 111 11.10 15.94 12.42
N GLU A 112 11.36 15.98 13.72
CA GLU A 112 10.39 16.44 14.72
C GLU A 112 10.16 17.95 14.50
N GLU A 113 8.97 18.44 14.85
CA GLU A 113 8.66 19.87 14.82
C GLU A 113 9.51 20.65 15.83
#